data_AF-A0A3Q7E780-F1
#
_entry.id   AF-A0A3Q7E780-F1
#
_cell.length_a   1.000
_cell.length_b   1.000
_cell.length_c   1.000
_cell.angle_alpha   90.00
_cell.angle_beta   90.00
_cell.angle_gamma   90.00
#
_symmetry.space_group_name_H-M   'P 1'
#
loop_
_entity.id
_entity.type
_entity.pdbx_description
1 polymer ?
#
loop_
_entity_poly.entity_id
_entity_poly.type
_entity_poly.pdbx_seq_one_letter_code
_entity_poly.pdbx_strand_id
1 'polypeptide(L)'
;MTRIRETSLHAQIQSLANIDVNPLYNRAIVDLLHDGLNKQIEVVATVRCLVKYDNQAPFYYMLCDSDGNSFVLTVFGIQKEAIKLGDQVTLLDPICKFVDFEWGGKHYQFKSVRVYFVKGIVVNGNPLRSNHSSLLDASHN
;
A
#
# COMPACT_ATOMS: atom_id res chain seq x y z
N MET A 1 4.09 -21.49 -9.22
CA MET A 1 3.59 -20.13 -9.54
C MET A 1 2.11 -20.23 -9.86
N THR A 2 1.23 -19.89 -8.91
CA THR A 2 -0.21 -19.94 -9.13
C THR A 2 -0.62 -18.72 -9.95
N ARG A 3 -0.96 -18.94 -11.23
CA ARG A 3 -1.47 -17.90 -12.13
C ARG A 3 -2.87 -17.54 -11.65
N ILE A 4 -3.02 -16.42 -10.97
CA ILE A 4 -4.33 -15.83 -10.68
C ILE A 4 -4.97 -15.53 -12.05
N ARG A 5 -6.13 -16.14 -12.32
CA ARG A 5 -6.90 -15.90 -13.55
C ARG A 5 -7.37 -14.44 -13.54
N GLU A 6 -7.35 -13.75 -14.68
CA GLU A 6 -7.77 -12.34 -14.79
C GLU A 6 -9.17 -12.10 -14.20
N THR A 7 -10.07 -13.08 -14.33
CA THR A 7 -11.40 -13.08 -13.71
C THR A 7 -11.38 -13.03 -12.18
N SER A 8 -10.39 -13.65 -11.54
CA SER A 8 -10.23 -13.65 -10.07
C SER A 8 -9.81 -12.27 -9.54
N LEU A 9 -9.03 -11.54 -10.32
CA LEU A 9 -8.52 -10.23 -9.93
C LEU A 9 -9.59 -9.15 -10.05
N HIS A 10 -10.34 -9.15 -11.15
CA HIS A 10 -11.43 -8.21 -11.35
C HIS A 10 -12.46 -8.36 -10.22
N ALA A 11 -12.79 -9.60 -9.85
CA ALA A 11 -13.65 -9.88 -8.71
C ALA A 11 -13.07 -9.34 -7.39
N GLN A 12 -11.75 -9.46 -7.17
CA GLN A 12 -11.09 -8.87 -6.00
C GLN A 12 -11.25 -7.35 -5.98
N ILE A 13 -10.93 -6.66 -7.07
CA ILE A 13 -11.06 -5.20 -7.18
C ILE A 13 -12.50 -4.75 -6.94
N GLN A 14 -13.48 -5.42 -7.56
CA GLN A 14 -14.91 -5.10 -7.35
C GLN A 14 -15.36 -5.31 -5.91
N SER A 15 -14.83 -6.33 -5.22
CA SER A 15 -15.17 -6.58 -3.82
C SER A 15 -14.66 -5.49 -2.88
N LEU A 16 -13.66 -4.69 -3.29
CA LEU A 16 -13.09 -3.64 -2.46
C LEU A 16 -14.12 -2.56 -2.07
N ALA A 17 -15.07 -2.28 -2.97
CA ALA A 17 -16.12 -1.30 -2.72
C ALA A 17 -17.03 -1.67 -1.53
N ASN A 18 -17.14 -2.97 -1.22
CA ASN A 18 -18.04 -3.50 -0.18
C ASN A 18 -17.37 -3.60 1.21
N ILE A 19 -16.10 -3.22 1.32
CA ILE A 19 -15.40 -3.26 2.61
C ILE A 19 -15.91 -2.13 3.49
N ASP A 20 -16.19 -2.42 4.77
CA ASP A 20 -16.61 -1.40 5.72
C ASP A 20 -15.53 -0.33 5.90
N VAL A 21 -15.97 0.93 5.89
CA VAL A 21 -15.11 2.09 6.11
C VAL A 21 -14.94 2.27 7.62
N ASN A 22 -13.73 2.55 8.07
CA ASN A 22 -13.55 3.01 9.45
C ASN A 22 -14.30 4.34 9.62
N PRO A 23 -15.27 4.47 10.54
CA PRO A 23 -16.11 5.67 10.64
C PRO A 23 -15.33 6.96 10.97
N LEU A 24 -14.06 6.85 11.39
CA LEU A 24 -13.15 7.97 11.64
C LEU A 24 -12.42 8.48 10.39
N TYR A 25 -12.55 7.78 9.25
CA TYR A 25 -11.82 8.04 8.02
C TYR A 25 -12.77 8.21 6.83
N ASN A 26 -12.37 9.05 5.88
CA ASN A 26 -13.02 9.14 4.59
C ASN A 26 -12.29 8.23 3.59
N ARG A 27 -13.04 7.38 2.90
CA ARG A 27 -12.47 6.54 1.84
C ARG A 27 -12.14 7.38 0.61
N ALA A 28 -10.97 7.14 0.04
CA ALA A 28 -10.55 7.69 -1.25
C ALA A 28 -9.92 6.61 -2.13
N ILE A 29 -9.91 6.87 -3.44
CA ILE A 29 -9.05 6.16 -4.40
C ILE A 29 -7.69 6.86 -4.46
N VAL A 30 -6.66 6.15 -4.92
CA VAL A 30 -5.29 6.69 -4.97
C VAL A 30 -5.21 7.92 -5.87
N ASP A 31 -6.14 8.05 -6.83
CA ASP A 31 -6.18 9.16 -7.75
C ASP A 31 -6.54 10.51 -7.14
N LEU A 32 -7.22 10.49 -6.00
CA LEU A 32 -7.64 11.68 -5.27
C LEU A 32 -6.66 12.11 -4.18
N LEU A 33 -5.58 11.36 -3.95
CA LEU A 33 -4.56 11.74 -2.98
C LEU A 33 -3.73 12.93 -3.48
N HIS A 34 -3.46 13.88 -2.59
CA HIS A 34 -2.48 14.94 -2.84
C HIS A 34 -1.07 14.51 -2.43
N ASP A 35 -0.06 15.15 -3.00
CA ASP A 35 1.34 14.93 -2.62
C ASP A 35 1.58 15.31 -1.15
N GLY A 36 2.20 14.41 -0.39
CA GLY A 36 2.36 14.53 1.06
C GLY A 36 1.30 13.76 1.85
N LEU A 37 1.06 14.18 3.10
CA LEU A 37 0.20 13.48 4.06
C LEU A 37 -1.29 13.77 3.82
N ASN A 38 -2.08 12.72 3.67
CA ASN A 38 -3.53 12.78 3.51
C ASN A 38 -4.19 12.34 4.83
N LYS A 39 -4.44 13.28 5.75
CA LYS A 39 -5.00 12.99 7.09
C LYS A 39 -6.48 12.60 7.02
N GLN A 40 -6.87 11.66 7.87
CA GLN A 40 -8.24 11.10 7.97
C GLN A 40 -8.74 10.54 6.64
N ILE A 41 -7.82 10.09 5.79
CA ILE A 41 -8.11 9.38 4.55
C ILE A 41 -7.74 7.91 4.71
N GLU A 42 -8.62 7.02 4.27
CA GLU A 42 -8.30 5.61 4.06
C GLU A 42 -8.28 5.28 2.56
N VAL A 43 -7.32 4.46 2.15
CA VAL A 43 -7.29 3.86 0.81
C VAL A 43 -7.34 2.36 0.97
N VAL A 44 -8.30 1.73 0.29
CA VAL A 44 -8.50 0.28 0.33
C VAL A 44 -8.10 -0.30 -1.02
N ALA A 45 -7.23 -1.31 -0.99
CA ALA A 45 -6.61 -1.86 -2.18
C ALA A 45 -6.31 -3.35 -2.04
N THR A 46 -6.04 -4.03 -3.17
CA THR A 46 -5.60 -5.42 -3.21
C THR A 46 -4.14 -5.52 -3.68
N VAL A 47 -3.37 -6.43 -3.07
CA VAL A 47 -1.96 -6.63 -3.41
C VAL A 47 -1.82 -7.43 -4.69
N ARG A 48 -1.09 -6.89 -5.66
CA ARG A 48 -0.84 -7.50 -6.99
C ARG A 48 0.46 -8.23 -7.11
N CYS A 49 1.51 -7.73 -6.46
CA CYS A 49 2.78 -8.43 -6.35
C CYS A 49 3.71 -7.73 -5.34
N LEU A 50 4.71 -8.47 -4.89
CA LEU A 50 5.92 -7.92 -4.29
C LEU A 50 6.90 -7.55 -5.42
N VAL A 51 7.36 -6.31 -5.44
CA VAL A 51 8.43 -5.85 -6.33
C VAL A 51 9.76 -6.32 -5.74
N LYS A 52 10.42 -7.23 -6.46
CA LYS A 52 11.69 -7.82 -6.03
C LYS A 52 12.86 -6.95 -6.46
N TYR A 53 13.81 -6.79 -5.55
CA TYR A 53 15.10 -6.16 -5.77
C TYR A 53 16.08 -6.72 -4.74
N ASP A 54 17.36 -6.35 -4.86
CA ASP A 54 18.44 -7.04 -4.13
C ASP A 54 18.53 -6.66 -2.64
N ASN A 55 17.89 -5.58 -2.19
CA ASN A 55 17.93 -5.22 -0.78
C ASN A 55 16.80 -5.88 0.02
N GLN A 56 17.05 -6.02 1.32
CA GLN A 56 16.12 -6.67 2.25
C GLN A 56 15.00 -5.75 2.75
N ALA A 57 15.18 -4.43 2.66
CA ALA A 57 14.20 -3.42 3.06
C ALA A 57 14.49 -2.05 2.40
N PRO A 58 13.46 -1.21 2.15
CA PRO A 58 12.04 -1.48 2.40
C PRO A 58 11.43 -2.52 1.46
N PHE A 59 10.26 -3.05 1.79
CA PHE A 59 9.47 -3.84 0.86
C PHE A 59 8.61 -2.93 -0.02
N TYR A 60 8.54 -3.25 -1.30
CA TYR A 60 7.73 -2.54 -2.28
C TYR A 60 6.64 -3.48 -2.79
N TYR A 61 5.38 -3.07 -2.67
CA TYR A 61 4.24 -3.84 -3.18
C TYR A 61 3.52 -3.03 -4.25
N MET A 62 3.08 -3.70 -5.32
CA MET A 62 2.13 -3.12 -6.25
C MET A 62 0.73 -3.39 -5.72
N LEU A 63 -0.08 -2.35 -5.58
CA LEU A 63 -1.48 -2.41 -5.12
C LEU A 63 -2.40 -1.90 -6.23
N CYS A 64 -3.66 -2.35 -6.22
CA CYS A 64 -4.74 -1.76 -7.01
C CYS A 64 -5.89 -1.36 -6.09
N ASP A 65 -6.40 -0.14 -6.22
CA ASP A 65 -7.63 0.30 -5.53
C ASP A 65 -8.91 -0.17 -6.24
N SER A 66 -10.07 0.25 -5.72
CA SER A 66 -11.39 -0.13 -6.24
C SER A 66 -11.72 0.39 -7.64
N ASP A 67 -11.01 1.42 -8.10
CA ASP A 67 -11.18 1.98 -9.45
C ASP A 67 -10.18 1.35 -10.44
N GLY A 68 -9.38 0.39 -9.97
CA GLY A 68 -8.37 -0.30 -10.76
C GLY A 68 -7.06 0.46 -10.89
N ASN A 69 -6.93 1.63 -10.22
CA ASN A 69 -5.72 2.43 -10.28
C ASN A 69 -4.59 1.73 -9.50
N SER A 70 -3.42 1.64 -10.13
CA SER A 70 -2.27 0.93 -9.58
C SER A 70 -1.27 1.89 -8.96
N PHE A 71 -0.73 1.53 -7.80
CA PHE A 71 0.27 2.33 -7.10
C PHE A 71 1.25 1.47 -6.32
N VAL A 72 2.39 2.05 -5.94
CA VAL A 72 3.41 1.38 -5.14
C VAL A 72 3.21 1.68 -3.67
N LEU A 73 3.11 0.65 -2.83
CA LEU A 73 3.22 0.79 -1.38
C LEU A 73 4.67 0.51 -0.96
N THR A 74 5.28 1.44 -0.24
CA THR A 74 6.59 1.28 0.39
C THR A 74 6.42 1.02 1.88
N VAL A 75 6.94 -0.11 2.38
CA VAL A 75 6.79 -0.54 3.78
C VAL A 75 8.14 -0.82 4.43
N PHE A 76 8.32 -0.31 5.64
CA PHE A 76 9.48 -0.55 6.50
C PHE A 76 9.10 -1.38 7.72
N GLY A 77 10.06 -2.12 8.30
CA GLY A 77 9.90 -2.73 9.64
C GLY A 77 8.92 -3.91 9.73
N ILE A 78 8.58 -4.57 8.62
CA ILE A 78 7.68 -5.73 8.57
C ILE A 78 8.41 -7.02 8.19
N GLN A 79 7.79 -8.17 8.50
CA GLN A 79 8.27 -9.49 8.07
C GLN A 79 7.97 -9.67 6.58
N LYS A 80 8.87 -10.35 5.86
CA LYS A 80 8.79 -10.54 4.40
C LYS A 80 7.45 -11.17 3.96
N GLU A 81 6.88 -12.04 4.78
CA GLU A 81 5.64 -12.76 4.52
C GLU A 81 4.40 -12.10 5.15
N ALA A 82 4.53 -10.89 5.70
CA ALA A 82 3.45 -10.20 6.41
C ALA A 82 2.34 -9.68 5.47
N ILE A 83 2.65 -9.47 4.18
CA ILE A 83 1.70 -9.08 3.14
C ILE A 83 1.90 -10.01 1.94
N LYS A 84 0.81 -10.58 1.43
CA LYS A 84 0.80 -11.60 0.37
C LYS A 84 -0.03 -11.15 -0.83
N LEU A 85 0.20 -11.82 -1.95
CA LEU A 85 -0.59 -11.65 -3.17
C LEU A 85 -2.08 -11.87 -2.90
N GLY A 86 -2.91 -10.94 -3.35
CA GLY A 86 -4.36 -10.98 -3.19
C GLY A 86 -4.87 -10.48 -1.84
N ASP A 87 -3.98 -10.20 -0.87
CA ASP A 87 -4.39 -9.59 0.39
C ASP A 87 -5.06 -8.24 0.15
N GLN A 88 -6.13 -8.00 0.89
CA GLN A 88 -6.74 -6.69 1.02
C GLN A 88 -5.89 -5.86 2.00
N VAL A 89 -5.59 -4.62 1.63
CA VAL A 89 -4.82 -3.68 2.42
C VAL A 89 -5.61 -2.38 2.54
N THR A 90 -5.84 -1.93 3.77
CA THR A 90 -6.31 -0.57 4.06
C THR A 90 -5.13 0.25 4.58
N LEU A 91 -4.91 1.41 3.96
CA LEU A 91 -3.87 2.38 4.33
C LEU A 91 -4.52 3.58 5.00
N LEU A 92 -4.17 3.82 6.27
CA LEU A 92 -4.65 4.94 7.06
C LEU A 92 -3.65 6.07 7.03
N ASP A 93 -4.14 7.30 6.84
CA ASP A 93 -3.32 8.52 6.75
C ASP A 93 -2.17 8.40 5.71
N PRO A 94 -2.46 8.02 4.45
CA PRO A 94 -1.41 7.75 3.47
C PRO A 94 -0.60 9.01 3.16
N ILE A 95 0.72 8.83 3.11
CA ILE A 95 1.66 9.81 2.56
C ILE A 95 1.91 9.43 1.12
N CYS A 96 1.37 10.21 0.19
CA CYS A 96 1.53 10.00 -1.23
C CYS A 96 2.74 10.80 -1.74
N LYS A 97 3.44 10.24 -2.71
CA LYS A 97 4.45 10.92 -3.51
C LYS A 97 4.16 10.67 -4.98
N PHE A 98 4.03 11.73 -5.76
CA PHE A 98 4.06 11.62 -7.22
C PHE A 98 5.51 11.48 -7.67
N VAL A 99 5.82 10.36 -8.32
CA VAL A 99 7.15 10.06 -8.86
C VAL A 99 7.12 10.33 -10.36
N ASP A 100 8.00 11.21 -10.81
CA ASP A 100 8.17 11.59 -12.20
C ASP A 100 9.66 11.83 -12.47
N PHE A 101 10.29 10.94 -13.23
CA PHE A 101 11.72 11.06 -13.57
C PHE A 101 12.08 10.31 -14.85
N GLU A 102 13.20 10.72 -15.45
CA GLU A 102 13.82 10.02 -16.57
C GLU A 102 15.09 9.31 -16.12
N TRP A 103 15.27 8.07 -16.58
CA TRP A 103 16.50 7.30 -16.35
C TRP A 103 16.74 6.30 -17.47
N GLY A 104 17.97 6.21 -17.96
CA GLY A 104 18.34 5.26 -19.01
C GLY A 104 17.53 5.41 -20.31
N GLY A 105 17.13 6.64 -20.66
CA GLY A 105 16.32 6.92 -21.84
C GLY A 105 14.84 6.51 -21.72
N LYS A 106 14.36 6.26 -20.50
CA LYS A 106 12.96 5.94 -20.20
C LYS A 106 12.39 6.96 -19.21
N HIS A 107 11.11 7.27 -19.41
CA HIS A 107 10.33 8.11 -18.51
C HIS A 107 9.47 7.25 -17.59
N TYR A 108 9.47 7.56 -16.29
CA TYR A 108 8.78 6.80 -15.26
C TYR A 108 7.84 7.74 -14.51
N GLN A 109 6.54 7.39 -14.52
CA GLN A 109 5.51 8.11 -13.77
C GLN A 109 4.64 7.13 -12.98
N PHE A 110 4.54 7.34 -11.67
CA PHE A 110 3.68 6.54 -10.78
C PHE A 110 3.45 7.21 -9.43
N LYS A 111 2.44 6.76 -8.69
CA LYS A 111 2.22 7.13 -7.29
C LYS A 111 2.90 6.13 -6.36
N SER A 112 3.66 6.65 -5.40
CA SER A 112 4.23 5.89 -4.30
C SER A 112 3.56 6.33 -3.00
N VAL A 113 3.05 5.36 -2.25
CA VAL A 113 2.37 5.58 -0.98
C VAL A 113 3.18 4.92 0.13
N ARG A 114 3.29 5.61 1.25
CA ARG A 114 3.79 5.06 2.52
C ARG A 114 2.82 5.46 3.63
N VAL A 115 2.90 4.80 4.78
CA VAL A 115 2.25 5.25 6.01
C VAL A 115 3.32 5.54 7.06
N TYR A 116 3.04 6.44 8.01
CA TYR A 116 4.01 6.78 9.07
C TYR A 116 4.37 5.58 9.94
N PHE A 117 3.37 4.78 10.32
CA PHE A 117 3.55 3.66 11.23
C PHE A 117 2.95 2.40 10.61
N VAL A 118 3.59 1.25 10.83
CA VAL A 118 3.10 -0.06 10.34
C VAL A 118 1.66 -0.35 10.80
N LYS A 119 1.26 0.14 11.98
CA LYS A 119 -0.13 0.04 12.48
C LYS A 119 -1.17 0.74 11.61
N GLY A 120 -0.75 1.68 10.76
CA GLY A 120 -1.58 2.33 9.74
C GLY A 120 -1.81 1.48 8.49
N ILE A 121 -1.21 0.29 8.43
CA ILE A 121 -1.48 -0.74 7.43
C ILE A 121 -2.38 -1.79 8.08
N VAL A 122 -3.57 -2.01 7.53
CA VAL A 122 -4.50 -3.05 7.98
C VAL A 122 -4.62 -4.08 6.87
N VAL A 123 -4.23 -5.32 7.13
CA VAL A 123 -4.21 -6.42 6.15
C VAL A 123 -5.33 -7.39 6.47
N ASN A 124 -6.25 -7.61 5.53
CA ASN A 124 -7.42 -8.47 5.69
C ASN A 124 -8.19 -8.16 7.00
N GLY A 125 -8.38 -6.87 7.30
CA GLY A 125 -9.07 -6.40 8.51
C GLY A 125 -8.22 -6.40 9.79
N ASN A 126 -6.97 -6.86 9.75
CA ASN A 126 -6.10 -6.93 10.92
C ASN A 126 -4.94 -5.93 10.83
N PRO A 127 -4.72 -5.06 11.82
CA PRO A 127 -3.56 -4.17 11.84
C PRO A 127 -2.24 -4.96 11.73
N LEU A 128 -1.36 -4.51 10.84
CA LEU A 128 -0.09 -5.17 10.58
C LEU A 128 0.82 -5.05 11.81
N ARG A 129 1.53 -6.13 12.13
CA ARG A 129 2.48 -6.17 13.24
C ARG A 129 3.87 -5.75 12.77
N SER A 130 4.54 -4.94 13.57
CA SER A 130 5.97 -4.66 13.37
C SER A 130 6.82 -5.86 13.75
N ASN A 131 7.98 -6.01 13.11
CA ASN A 131 8.99 -6.98 13.54
C ASN A 131 9.72 -6.55 14.81
N HIS A 132 9.58 -5.28 15.19
CA HIS A 132 10.16 -4.76 16.42
C HIS A 132 9.21 -5.02 17.58
N SER A 133 9.60 -5.91 18.48
CA SER A 133 9.31 -5.73 19.90
C SER A 133 10.07 -4.48 20.36
N SER A 134 9.34 -3.37 20.56
CA SER A 134 9.75 -2.15 21.29
C SER A 134 10.96 -1.32 20.79
N LEU A 135 10.74 0.00 20.75
CA LEU A 135 11.69 1.11 20.94
C LEU A 135 12.76 1.32 19.85
N LEU A 136 12.53 2.28 18.95
CA LEU A 136 13.49 3.28 18.46
C LEU A 136 12.75 4.31 17.56
N ASP A 137 11.73 4.98 18.10
CA ASP A 137 11.13 6.18 17.48
C ASP A 137 11.08 7.30 18.54
N ALA A 138 12.25 7.77 18.94
CA ALA A 138 12.47 9.08 19.55
C ALA A 138 13.97 9.41 19.57
N SER A 139 14.61 9.49 18.39
CA SER A 139 15.84 10.28 18.25
C SER A 139 16.16 10.56 16.77
N HIS A 140 16.24 11.85 16.42
CA HIS A 140 16.76 12.44 15.17
C HIS A 140 15.81 12.34 13.96
N ASN A 141 15.24 13.41 13.38
CA ASN A 141 15.52 14.85 13.36
C ASN A 141 14.22 15.66 13.38
#